data_AF-A0A8T3QN71-F1
#
_entry.id   AF-A0A8T3QN71-F1
#
_cell.length_a   1.000
_cell.length_b   1.000
_cell.length_c   1.000
_cell.angle_alpha   90.00
_cell.angle_beta   90.00
_cell.angle_gamma   90.00
#
_symmetry.space_group_name_H-M   'P 1'
#
loop_
_entity.id
_entity.type
_entity.pdbx_description
1 polymer ?
#
loop_
_entity_poly.entity_id
_entity_poly.type
_entity_poly.pdbx_seq_one_letter_code
_entity_poly.pdbx_strand_id
1 'polypeptide(L)'
;MGCERIDLPDGGTAILCSRGAKSRAKCQFCGLVVHTKLCDFPLLGKKAGKTCSKKMCDRCAAKVGDDRDLCPPHAKAVRDAAVPSSVLADPHPFAMSVALDICEQAGIATAPAFHPRDRADWDEFRRERAAIFEYLGGHPRELAERMALELSGPAPRYAHVGPLFSGAR
;
A
#
# COMPACT_ATOMS: atom_id res chain seq x y z
N MET A 1 -14.69 -36.75 -6.60
CA MET A 1 -14.94 -35.30 -6.43
C MET A 1 -16.38 -35.02 -6.80
N GLY A 2 -17.23 -34.56 -5.87
CA GLY A 2 -18.68 -34.49 -6.09
C GLY A 2 -19.27 -33.12 -5.77
N CYS A 3 -20.21 -32.66 -6.59
CA CYS A 3 -21.22 -31.71 -6.16
C CYS A 3 -22.43 -32.51 -5.69
N GLU A 4 -23.01 -32.11 -4.57
CA GLU A 4 -24.22 -32.72 -4.03
C GLU A 4 -25.42 -31.88 -4.48
N ARG A 5 -26.46 -32.55 -4.95
CA ARG A 5 -27.72 -31.91 -5.33
C ARG A 5 -28.65 -32.03 -4.13
N ILE A 6 -29.18 -30.91 -3.67
CA ILE A 6 -30.08 -30.84 -2.51
C ILE A 6 -31.41 -30.28 -3.00
N ASP A 7 -32.49 -31.00 -2.77
CA ASP A 7 -33.83 -30.53 -3.08
C ASP A 7 -34.33 -29.64 -1.93
N LEU A 8 -34.85 -28.47 -2.28
CA LEU A 8 -35.40 -27.49 -1.35
C LEU A 8 -36.91 -27.75 -1.14
N PRO A 9 -37.45 -27.41 0.03
CA PRO A 9 -38.86 -27.68 0.36
C PRO A 9 -39.87 -27.05 -0.60
N ASP A 10 -39.48 -25.99 -1.33
CA ASP A 10 -40.32 -25.27 -2.28
C ASP A 10 -40.28 -25.88 -3.70
N GLY A 11 -39.69 -27.07 -3.86
CA GLY A 11 -39.51 -27.73 -5.16
C GLY A 11 -38.33 -27.20 -6.00
N GLY A 12 -37.56 -26.26 -5.47
CA GLY A 12 -36.30 -25.82 -6.05
C GLY A 12 -35.18 -26.84 -5.84
N THR A 13 -34.11 -26.75 -6.64
CA THR A 13 -32.90 -27.56 -6.42
C THR A 13 -31.68 -26.66 -6.23
N ALA A 14 -30.91 -26.90 -5.17
CA ALA A 14 -29.56 -26.37 -4.99
C ALA A 14 -28.48 -27.40 -5.39
N ILE A 15 -27.37 -26.94 -5.95
CA ILE A 15 -26.18 -27.76 -6.18
C ILE A 15 -25.06 -27.26 -5.28
N LEU A 16 -24.74 -28.02 -4.23
CA LEU A 16 -23.66 -27.74 -3.32
C LEU A 16 -22.38 -28.37 -3.85
N CYS A 17 -21.57 -27.57 -4.55
CA CYS A 17 -20.25 -28.01 -4.93
C CYS A 17 -19.28 -27.85 -3.75
N SER A 18 -18.71 -28.96 -3.28
CA SER A 18 -17.55 -28.96 -2.36
C SER A 18 -16.30 -28.29 -2.97
N ARG A 19 -16.36 -27.91 -4.26
CA ARG A 19 -15.41 -27.05 -4.96
C ARG A 19 -15.39 -25.65 -4.35
N GLY A 20 -14.57 -25.42 -3.34
CA GLY A 20 -14.36 -24.04 -2.85
C GLY A 20 -13.90 -23.90 -1.41
N ALA A 21 -14.09 -24.92 -0.56
CA ALA A 21 -13.52 -24.94 0.78
C ALA A 21 -12.03 -25.29 0.70
N LYS A 22 -11.22 -24.43 0.06
CA LYS A 22 -9.77 -24.48 0.27
C LYS A 22 -9.57 -24.40 1.78
N SER A 23 -8.92 -25.40 2.38
CA SER A 23 -8.52 -25.31 3.78
C SER A 23 -7.83 -23.96 3.94
N ARG A 24 -8.44 -23.08 4.74
CA ARG A 24 -7.90 -21.74 4.93
C ARG A 24 -6.47 -21.92 5.42
N ALA A 25 -5.53 -21.23 4.80
CA ALA A 25 -4.12 -21.49 5.09
C ALA A 25 -3.85 -21.21 6.58
N LYS A 26 -2.84 -21.87 7.13
CA LYS A 26 -2.38 -21.53 8.47
C LYS A 26 -1.71 -20.15 8.45
N CYS A 27 -1.76 -19.46 9.59
CA CYS A 27 -1.02 -18.22 9.80
C CYS A 27 0.47 -18.46 9.49
N GLN A 28 1.06 -17.61 8.65
CA GLN A 28 2.45 -17.76 8.22
C GLN A 28 3.47 -17.43 9.32
N PHE A 29 3.03 -16.86 10.45
CA PHE A 29 3.90 -16.44 11.54
C PHE A 29 3.88 -17.40 12.72
N CYS A 30 2.70 -17.81 13.20
CA CYS A 30 2.61 -18.78 14.29
C CYS A 30 2.42 -20.23 13.81
N GLY A 31 1.86 -20.46 12.62
CA GLY A 31 1.61 -21.81 12.10
C GLY A 31 0.55 -22.62 12.87
N LEU A 32 -0.03 -22.07 13.94
CA LEU A 32 -0.93 -22.80 14.84
C LEU A 32 -2.40 -22.70 14.41
N VAL A 33 -2.84 -21.50 14.05
CA VAL A 33 -4.24 -21.21 13.73
C VAL A 33 -4.40 -20.83 12.27
N VAL A 34 -5.64 -20.94 11.79
CA VAL A 34 -6.06 -20.49 10.46
C VAL A 34 -5.92 -18.96 10.37
N HIS A 35 -5.53 -18.46 9.19
CA HIS A 35 -5.48 -17.01 8.97
C HIS A 35 -6.88 -16.38 8.96
N THR A 36 -6.98 -15.20 9.55
CA THR A 36 -8.18 -14.36 9.57
C THR A 36 -7.95 -13.05 8.83
N LYS A 37 -6.69 -12.60 8.74
CA LYS A 37 -6.27 -11.30 8.23
C LYS A 37 -5.18 -11.42 7.17
N LEU A 38 -5.06 -10.39 6.34
CA LEU A 38 -4.00 -10.22 5.36
C LEU A 38 -3.21 -8.95 5.68
N CYS A 39 -1.94 -8.92 5.28
CA CYS A 39 -1.09 -7.76 5.53
C CYS A 39 -1.31 -6.68 4.48
N ASP A 40 -1.72 -5.50 4.94
CA ASP A 40 -2.06 -4.35 4.10
C ASP A 40 -0.85 -3.45 3.78
N PHE A 41 0.34 -3.85 4.23
CA PHE A 41 1.54 -3.07 3.96
C PHE A 41 1.80 -2.96 2.45
N PRO A 42 1.86 -1.74 1.89
CA PRO A 42 2.14 -1.52 0.48
C PRO A 42 3.58 -1.93 0.14
N LEU A 43 3.76 -2.56 -1.02
CA LEU A 43 5.08 -2.97 -1.50
C LEU A 43 5.66 -1.90 -2.45
N LEU A 44 6.98 -1.76 -2.45
CA LEU A 44 7.71 -0.84 -3.34
C LEU A 44 8.34 -1.56 -4.55
N GLY A 45 8.89 -0.75 -5.47
CA GLY A 45 9.64 -1.19 -6.65
C GLY A 45 8.77 -1.94 -7.66
N LYS A 46 9.24 -3.11 -8.14
CA LYS A 46 8.54 -3.93 -9.15
C LYS A 46 7.14 -4.39 -8.71
N LYS A 47 6.80 -4.26 -7.43
CA LYS A 47 5.50 -4.62 -6.85
C LYS A 47 4.74 -3.39 -6.33
N ALA A 48 5.12 -2.19 -6.75
CA ALA A 48 4.37 -0.97 -6.48
C ALA A 48 2.88 -1.15 -6.81
N GLY A 49 2.00 -0.65 -5.93
CA GLY A 49 0.55 -0.81 -6.05
C GLY A 49 -0.01 -2.15 -5.57
N LYS A 50 0.83 -3.05 -5.04
CA LYS A 50 0.37 -4.29 -4.38
C LYS A 50 0.58 -4.22 -2.88
N THR A 51 -0.22 -4.96 -2.12
CA THR A 51 0.00 -5.17 -0.69
C THR A 51 0.78 -6.46 -0.44
N CYS A 52 1.42 -6.54 0.72
CA CYS A 52 2.17 -7.71 1.16
C CYS A 52 1.32 -8.99 1.11
N SER A 53 0.03 -8.90 1.49
CA SER A 53 -0.93 -10.01 1.45
C SER A 53 -0.48 -11.28 2.18
N LYS A 54 0.49 -11.16 3.12
CA LYS A 54 0.88 -12.28 4.00
C LYS A 54 -0.28 -12.66 4.90
N LYS A 55 -0.51 -13.96 5.03
CA LYS A 55 -1.66 -14.53 5.75
C LYS A 55 -1.34 -14.63 7.24
N MET A 56 -2.15 -13.98 8.08
CA MET A 56 -1.95 -13.92 9.52
C MET A 56 -3.24 -14.11 10.31
N CYS A 57 -3.11 -14.52 11.56
CA CYS A 57 -4.22 -14.54 12.51
C CYS A 57 -4.26 -13.25 13.32
N ASP A 58 -5.37 -13.01 14.02
CA ASP A 58 -5.60 -11.79 14.82
C ASP A 58 -4.52 -11.55 15.88
N ARG A 59 -3.94 -12.61 16.43
CA ARG A 59 -2.85 -12.52 17.41
C ARG A 59 -1.53 -12.05 16.79
N CYS A 60 -1.27 -12.41 15.54
CA CYS A 60 -0.03 -12.06 14.84
C CYS A 60 -0.17 -10.77 14.03
N ALA A 61 -1.39 -10.29 13.78
CA ALA A 61 -1.63 -9.01 13.15
C ALA A 61 -1.36 -7.87 14.14
N ALA A 62 -0.57 -6.89 13.71
CA ALA A 62 -0.45 -5.62 14.41
C ALA A 62 -1.44 -4.64 13.79
N LYS A 63 -2.46 -4.26 14.56
CA LYS A 63 -3.43 -3.26 14.13
C LYS A 63 -2.78 -1.88 14.16
N VAL A 64 -2.87 -1.16 13.05
CA VAL A 64 -2.32 0.20 12.92
C VAL A 64 -3.40 1.11 12.37
N GLY A 65 -3.89 2.03 13.20
CA GLY A 65 -5.11 2.76 12.89
C GLY A 65 -6.36 1.89 12.95
N ASP A 66 -7.46 2.35 12.36
CA ASP A 66 -8.74 1.66 12.46
C ASP A 66 -8.91 0.53 11.43
N ASP A 67 -8.34 0.71 10.23
CA ASP A 67 -8.64 -0.12 9.06
C ASP A 67 -7.42 -0.85 8.45
N ARG A 68 -6.27 -0.90 9.15
CA ARG A 68 -5.06 -1.55 8.60
C ARG A 68 -4.46 -2.57 9.54
N ASP A 69 -4.14 -3.73 8.97
CA ASP A 69 -3.45 -4.82 9.68
C ASP A 69 -2.07 -5.06 9.05
N LEU A 70 -1.02 -4.90 9.86
CA LEU A 70 0.36 -5.13 9.44
C LEU A 70 0.88 -6.44 10.00
N CYS A 71 1.71 -7.12 9.22
CA CYS A 71 2.41 -8.30 9.72
C CYS A 71 3.58 -7.90 10.64
N PRO A 72 4.04 -8.79 11.54
CA PRO A 72 5.10 -8.47 12.50
C PRO A 72 6.35 -7.77 11.92
N PRO A 73 6.92 -8.20 10.77
CA PRO A 73 8.08 -7.50 10.22
C PRO A 73 7.76 -6.08 9.72
N HIS A 74 6.58 -5.86 9.12
CA HIS A 74 6.21 -4.52 8.65
C HIS A 74 5.76 -3.61 9.80
N ALA A 75 5.12 -4.16 10.83
CA ALA A 75 4.82 -3.43 12.05
C ALA A 75 6.08 -2.96 12.77
N LYS A 76 7.13 -3.80 12.79
CA LYS A 76 8.45 -3.41 13.29
C LYS A 76 9.06 -2.31 12.41
N ALA A 77 9.06 -2.49 11.09
CA ALA A 77 9.60 -1.49 10.16
C ALA A 77 8.96 -0.10 10.34
N VAL A 78 7.63 -0.04 10.41
CA VAL A 78 6.88 1.20 10.62
C VAL A 78 7.19 1.85 11.98
N ARG A 79 7.34 1.03 13.03
CA ARG A 79 7.70 1.50 14.36
C ARG A 79 9.12 2.04 14.42
N ASP A 80 10.08 1.33 13.83
CA ASP A 80 11.49 1.71 13.78
C ASP A 80 11.67 3.00 12.96
N ALA A 81 10.83 3.21 11.94
CA ALA A 81 10.80 4.42 11.12
C ALA A 81 10.12 5.62 11.80
N ALA A 82 9.57 5.43 13.01
CA ALA A 82 8.80 6.43 13.75
C ALA A 82 7.67 7.08 12.91
N VAL A 83 7.03 6.30 12.02
CA VAL A 83 5.91 6.81 11.22
C VAL A 83 4.77 7.23 12.16
N PRO A 84 4.25 8.46 12.05
CA PRO A 84 3.15 8.90 12.89
C PRO A 84 1.92 8.00 12.74
N SER A 85 1.28 7.66 13.86
CA SER A 85 0.05 6.85 13.87
C SER A 85 -1.06 7.50 13.05
N SER A 86 -1.12 8.83 12.99
CA SER A 86 -2.05 9.57 12.14
C SER A 86 -1.88 9.25 10.66
N VAL A 87 -0.65 9.17 10.15
CA VAL A 87 -0.36 8.81 8.75
C VAL A 87 -0.77 7.37 8.45
N LEU A 88 -0.61 6.47 9.42
CA LEU A 88 -0.99 5.07 9.23
C LEU A 88 -2.50 4.84 9.33
N ALA A 89 -3.19 5.62 10.16
CA ALA A 89 -4.64 5.56 10.34
C ALA A 89 -5.41 6.29 9.24
N ASP A 90 -4.76 7.17 8.48
CA ASP A 90 -5.41 7.95 7.44
C ASP A 90 -5.86 7.04 6.27
N PRO A 91 -7.18 7.00 5.97
CA PRO A 91 -7.74 6.20 4.88
C PRO A 91 -7.35 6.73 3.49
N HIS A 92 -6.72 7.90 3.38
CA HIS A 92 -6.31 8.49 2.12
C HIS A 92 -5.36 7.54 1.35
N PRO A 93 -5.55 7.36 0.02
CA PRO A 93 -4.73 6.45 -0.78
C PRO A 93 -3.23 6.78 -0.75
N PHE A 94 -2.86 8.03 -0.45
CA PHE A 94 -1.47 8.49 -0.36
C PHE A 94 -0.87 8.47 1.04
N ALA A 95 -1.65 8.26 2.10
CA ALA A 95 -1.10 8.21 3.44
C ALA A 95 -0.06 7.07 3.57
N MET A 96 -0.28 5.99 2.83
CA MET A 96 0.68 4.89 2.72
C MET A 96 1.92 5.21 1.90
N SER A 97 1.84 6.03 0.85
CA SER A 97 3.06 6.50 0.18
C SER A 97 3.89 7.40 1.10
N VAL A 98 3.24 8.23 1.93
CA VAL A 98 3.95 9.03 2.94
C VAL A 98 4.61 8.14 4.00
N ALA A 99 3.91 7.13 4.51
CA ALA A 99 4.50 6.17 5.45
C ALA A 99 5.70 5.43 4.84
N LEU A 100 5.61 5.07 3.55
CA LEU A 100 6.71 4.44 2.81
C LEU A 100 7.90 5.38 2.61
N ASP A 101 7.67 6.65 2.25
CA ASP A 101 8.72 7.67 2.15
C ASP A 101 9.48 7.79 3.48
N ILE A 102 8.75 7.83 4.61
CA ILE A 102 9.35 7.92 5.96
C ILE A 102 10.18 6.67 6.26
N CYS A 103 9.67 5.48 5.96
CA CYS A 103 10.43 4.22 6.12
C CYS A 103 11.70 4.21 5.26
N GLU A 104 11.62 4.72 4.02
CA GLU A 104 12.78 4.82 3.13
C GLU A 104 13.83 5.81 3.65
N GLN A 105 13.40 7.00 4.11
CA GLN A 105 14.29 8.00 4.73
C GLN A 105 14.96 7.46 6.00
N ALA A 106 14.26 6.62 6.75
CA ALA A 106 14.81 5.93 7.92
C ALA A 106 15.76 4.77 7.58
N GLY A 107 16.02 4.49 6.29
CA GLY A 107 16.86 3.39 5.85
C GLY A 107 16.23 2.01 6.04
N ILE A 108 14.92 1.95 6.32
CA ILE A 108 14.17 0.72 6.58
C ILE A 108 13.61 0.24 5.24
N ALA A 109 14.53 -0.26 4.41
CA ALA A 109 14.24 -0.65 3.04
C ALA A 109 13.25 -1.83 2.98
N THR A 110 12.20 -1.66 2.17
CA THR A 110 11.48 -2.79 1.56
C THR A 110 11.38 -2.60 0.05
N ALA A 111 12.52 -2.79 -0.66
CA ALA A 111 12.68 -2.80 -2.12
C ALA A 111 12.62 -1.41 -2.82
N PRO A 112 13.16 -1.27 -4.05
CA PRO A 112 13.80 -0.04 -4.51
C PRO A 112 12.83 1.12 -4.67
N ALA A 113 13.31 2.29 -4.25
CA ALA A 113 12.79 3.62 -4.47
C ALA A 113 11.79 3.67 -5.64
N PHE A 114 10.51 3.93 -5.33
CA PHE A 114 9.67 4.59 -6.31
C PHE A 114 10.20 6.02 -6.40
N HIS A 115 11.14 6.24 -7.31
CA HIS A 115 11.79 7.52 -7.42
C HIS A 115 10.76 8.50 -7.99
N PRO A 116 10.58 9.71 -7.42
CA PRO A 116 9.75 10.77 -8.01
C PRO A 116 10.03 11.06 -9.50
N ARG A 117 11.17 10.56 -10.01
CA ARG A 117 11.60 10.56 -11.42
C ARG A 117 10.66 9.81 -12.38
N ASP A 118 9.78 8.93 -11.90
CA ASP A 118 8.86 8.15 -12.74
C ASP A 118 7.49 8.84 -12.96
N ARG A 119 7.22 9.98 -12.28
CA ARG A 119 6.04 10.81 -12.58
C ARG A 119 6.35 11.79 -13.71
N ALA A 120 5.54 11.74 -14.76
CA ALA A 120 5.60 12.66 -15.89
C ALA A 120 5.16 14.09 -15.51
N ASP A 121 4.40 14.27 -14.43
CA ASP A 121 3.88 15.56 -13.97
C ASP A 121 4.31 15.85 -12.52
N TRP A 122 5.35 16.67 -12.38
CA TRP A 122 5.87 17.11 -11.09
C TRP A 122 5.00 18.18 -10.41
N ASP A 123 4.18 18.89 -11.18
CA ASP A 123 3.29 19.92 -10.65
C ASP A 123 2.03 19.30 -10.05
N GLU A 124 1.54 18.19 -10.60
CA GLU A 124 0.53 17.34 -9.95
C GLU A 124 1.05 16.79 -8.62
N PHE A 125 2.28 16.27 -8.57
CA PHE A 125 2.89 15.78 -7.32
C PHE A 125 3.00 16.86 -6.24
N ARG A 126 3.41 18.07 -6.61
CA ARG A 126 3.49 19.20 -5.67
C ARG A 126 2.12 19.63 -5.16
N ARG A 127 1.12 19.70 -6.04
CA ARG A 127 -0.27 20.02 -5.67
C ARG A 127 -0.85 18.98 -4.71
N GLU A 128 -0.60 17.70 -4.96
CA GLU A 128 -1.01 16.63 -4.06
C GLU A 128 -0.34 16.73 -2.68
N ARG A 129 0.98 16.97 -2.62
CA ARG A 129 1.66 17.15 -1.32
C ARG A 129 1.21 18.40 -0.57
N ALA A 130 0.93 19.48 -1.29
CA ALA A 130 0.38 20.70 -0.69
C ALA A 130 -1.00 20.43 -0.05
N ALA A 131 -1.88 19.70 -0.76
CA ALA A 131 -3.18 19.32 -0.22
C ALA A 131 -3.06 18.47 1.06
N ILE A 132 -2.05 17.58 1.14
CA ILE A 132 -1.79 16.79 2.36
C ILE A 132 -1.35 17.69 3.53
N PHE A 133 -0.44 18.65 3.30
CA PHE A 133 0.00 19.57 4.35
C PHE A 133 -1.12 20.52 4.82
N GLU A 134 -1.97 20.95 3.91
CA GLU A 134 -3.17 21.74 4.22
C GLU A 134 -4.13 20.93 5.09
N TYR A 135 -4.43 19.69 4.70
CA TYR A 135 -5.39 18.83 5.41
C TYR A 135 -4.88 18.34 6.78
N LEU A 136 -3.66 17.80 6.84
CA LEU A 136 -3.13 17.19 8.07
C LEU A 136 -2.46 18.20 9.01
N GLY A 137 -1.82 19.22 8.46
CA GLY A 137 -1.09 20.23 9.23
C GLY A 137 -1.94 21.44 9.62
N GLY A 138 -3.14 21.59 9.04
CA GLY A 138 -3.93 22.82 9.15
C GLY A 138 -3.19 24.03 8.58
N HIS A 139 -2.20 23.80 7.72
CA HIS A 139 -1.37 24.85 7.17
C HIS A 139 -2.17 25.64 6.12
N PRO A 140 -2.06 26.98 6.10
CA PRO A 140 -2.60 27.75 4.99
C PRO A 140 -1.94 27.27 3.69
N ARG A 141 -2.72 27.22 2.61
CA ARG A 141 -2.33 26.65 1.31
C ARG A 141 -0.96 27.12 0.81
N GLU A 142 -0.62 28.40 0.99
CA GLU A 142 0.69 28.94 0.60
C GLU A 142 1.87 28.31 1.36
N LEU A 143 1.71 28.06 2.65
CA LEU A 143 2.73 27.37 3.46
C LEU A 143 2.83 25.91 3.05
N ALA A 144 1.69 25.26 2.80
CA ALA A 144 1.61 23.88 2.35
C ALA A 144 2.27 23.67 0.97
N GLU A 145 2.02 24.56 0.02
CA GLU A 145 2.66 24.56 -1.31
C GLU A 145 4.18 24.78 -1.22
N ARG A 146 4.63 25.68 -0.35
CA ARG A 146 6.06 25.92 -0.13
C ARG A 146 6.76 24.71 0.50
N MET A 147 6.14 24.07 1.49
CA MET A 147 6.65 22.84 2.10
C MET A 147 6.69 21.69 1.09
N ALA A 148 5.68 21.56 0.24
CA ALA A 148 5.67 20.59 -0.85
C ALA A 148 6.81 20.84 -1.85
N LEU A 149 7.09 22.11 -2.16
CA LEU A 149 8.17 22.51 -3.07
C LEU A 149 9.54 22.15 -2.48
N GLU A 150 9.79 22.52 -1.22
CA GLU A 150 11.04 22.26 -0.50
C GLU A 150 11.32 20.77 -0.38
N LEU A 151 10.29 19.98 -0.04
CA LEU A 151 10.40 18.53 0.08
C LEU A 151 10.57 17.82 -1.27
N SER A 152 9.98 18.36 -2.35
CA SER A 152 10.14 17.80 -3.69
C SER A 152 11.53 18.06 -4.29
N GLY A 153 12.23 19.11 -3.83
CA GLY A 153 13.49 19.55 -4.41
C GLY A 153 13.33 20.14 -5.83
N PRO A 154 14.45 20.49 -6.49
CA PRO A 154 14.41 20.98 -7.86
C PRO A 154 13.88 19.89 -8.80
N ALA A 155 12.98 20.27 -9.70
CA ALA A 155 12.52 19.37 -10.76
C ALA A 155 13.73 18.85 -11.54
N PRO A 156 13.77 17.56 -11.91
CA PRO A 156 14.87 17.04 -12.71
C PRO A 156 15.01 17.88 -13.98
N ARG A 157 16.23 18.34 -14.28
CA ARG A 157 16.50 18.94 -15.59
C ARG A 157 16.48 17.82 -16.62
N TYR A 158 15.32 17.52 -17.17
CA TYR A 158 15.25 16.66 -18.34
C TYR A 158 15.90 17.42 -19.49
N ALA A 159 17.10 16.99 -19.91
CA ALA A 159 17.49 17.25 -21.29
C ALA A 159 16.39 16.60 -22.14
N HIS A 160 15.70 17.38 -22.96
CA HIS A 160 14.74 16.86 -23.92
C HIS A 160 15.40 15.72 -24.70
N VAL A 161 15.11 14.47 -24.34
CA VAL A 161 15.37 13.34 -25.22
C VAL A 161 14.25 13.41 -26.24
N GLY A 162 14.45 14.26 -27.25
CA GLY A 162 13.61 14.27 -28.43
C GLY A 162 13.53 12.85 -29.00
N PRO A 163 12.42 12.50 -29.66
CA PRO A 163 12.26 11.16 -30.18
C PRO A 163 13.32 10.92 -31.26
N LEU A 164 14.32 10.09 -30.95
CA LEU A 164 15.23 9.51 -31.94
C LEU A 164 14.44 8.48 -32.76
N PHE A 165 13.60 8.96 -33.68
CA PHE A 165 13.13 8.15 -34.80
C PHE A 165 14.28 8.03 -35.79
N SER A 166 15.10 7.01 -35.61
CA SER A 166 16.00 6.48 -36.64
C SER A 166 15.16 5.81 -37.72
N GLY A 167 14.75 6.60 -38.71
CA GLY A 167 14.26 6.10 -39.99
C GLY A 167 15.41 5.47 -40.76
N ALA A 168 15.50 4.15 -40.72
CA ALA A 168 16.26 3.38 -41.70
C ALA A 168 15.50 3.42 -43.05
N ARG A 169 16.16 3.93 -44.08
CA ARG A 169 15.93 3.57 -45.49
C ARG A 169 17.28 3.29 -46.12
#